data_AF-A0A379SIK4-F1
#
_entry.id   AF-A0A379SIK4-F1
#
_cell.length_a   1.000
_cell.length_b   1.000
_cell.length_c   1.000
_cell.angle_alpha   90.00
_cell.angle_beta   90.00
_cell.angle_gamma   90.00
#
_symmetry.space_group_name_H-M   'P 1'
#
loop_
_entity.id
_entity.type
_entity.pdbx_description
1 polymer ?
#
loop_
_entity_poly.entity_id
_entity_poly.type
_entity_poly.pdbx_seq_one_letter_code
_entity_poly.pdbx_strand_id
1 'polypeptide(L)'
;MLTGEPRMKERPIGHLVDSLRQGGANIDYLEQENYPPLRLRGGFTGGDIEVDGSVSSQFLTALLMTAPLAPKDTIIRVKGELVSKPYINITLNLMKTFGVEIMNHHYQQFVVKGGQQYHSPGRYLVEGDASSASYFLAAGAIKGGTVKVTGIGRKSMQGDIRFADVLEKMGATITWGDDFIACTRGELHAIDMDMNHIPDAAMTIATTALFAKGTTTLRNIYNWRVKETDRLFAMATELRKVGAEVEEGDDYIRITPPAKLHHADIGTYNDHRMAMCFSLVALSDTPVTILDPKCTAKTFPDYFEQLARISTPA
;
A
#
# COMPACT_ATOMS: atom_id res chain seq x y z
N MET A 1 -21.30 3.24 -18.54
CA MET A 1 -21.00 1.89 -18.01
C MET A 1 -19.59 1.95 -17.46
N LEU A 2 -19.36 1.47 -16.24
CA LEU A 2 -18.06 1.33 -15.62
C LEU A 2 -17.71 -0.15 -15.56
N THR A 3 -16.57 -0.55 -16.12
CA THR A 3 -16.08 -1.93 -16.15
C THR A 3 -14.55 -1.94 -16.04
N GLY A 4 -13.95 -3.12 -15.93
CA GLY A 4 -12.51 -3.31 -15.97
C GLY A 4 -12.10 -4.66 -16.52
N GLU A 5 -10.82 -4.99 -16.35
CA GLU A 5 -10.27 -6.31 -16.63
C GLU A 5 -10.96 -7.43 -15.82
N PRO A 6 -10.82 -8.71 -16.20
CA PRO A 6 -11.49 -9.82 -15.50
C PRO A 6 -11.28 -9.80 -13.98
N ARG A 7 -10.04 -9.58 -13.52
CA ARG A 7 -9.72 -9.50 -12.09
C ARG A 7 -10.43 -8.34 -11.37
N MET A 8 -10.70 -7.23 -12.06
CA MET A 8 -11.46 -6.12 -11.48
C MET A 8 -12.93 -6.48 -11.24
N LYS A 9 -13.51 -7.36 -12.09
CA LYS A 9 -14.87 -7.89 -11.90
C LYS A 9 -14.98 -8.86 -10.73
N GLU A 10 -13.85 -9.39 -10.26
CA GLU A 10 -13.80 -10.29 -9.09
C GLU A 10 -13.59 -9.53 -7.76
N ARG A 11 -13.43 -8.20 -7.81
CA ARG A 11 -13.22 -7.39 -6.60
C ARG A 11 -14.54 -6.77 -6.11
N PRO A 12 -14.90 -6.97 -4.83
CA PRO A 12 -16.15 -6.45 -4.30
C PRO A 12 -16.13 -4.92 -4.27
N ILE A 13 -17.21 -4.30 -4.74
CA ILE A 13 -17.45 -2.85 -4.72
C ILE A 13 -18.76 -2.48 -4.02
N GLY A 14 -19.52 -3.49 -3.54
CA GLY A 14 -20.84 -3.36 -2.94
C GLY A 14 -20.97 -2.24 -1.91
N HIS A 15 -20.06 -2.23 -0.92
CA HIS A 15 -20.08 -1.23 0.15
C HIS A 15 -20.01 0.22 -0.35
N LEU A 16 -19.26 0.49 -1.43
CA LEU A 16 -19.21 1.83 -2.03
C LEU A 16 -20.52 2.14 -2.75
N VAL A 17 -21.08 1.19 -3.49
CA VAL A 17 -22.35 1.37 -4.20
C VAL A 17 -23.48 1.65 -3.21
N ASP A 18 -23.56 0.91 -2.11
CA ASP A 18 -24.56 1.13 -1.06
C ASP A 18 -24.42 2.50 -0.42
N SER A 19 -23.18 2.93 -0.14
CA SER A 19 -22.90 4.27 0.41
C SER A 19 -23.30 5.38 -0.58
N LEU A 20 -23.01 5.22 -1.87
CA LEU A 20 -23.40 6.18 -2.90
C LEU A 20 -24.92 6.23 -3.08
N ARG A 21 -25.61 5.09 -3.00
CA ARG A 21 -27.07 4.99 -3.06
C ARG A 21 -27.74 5.66 -1.85
N GLN A 22 -27.18 5.52 -0.64
CA GLN A 22 -27.64 6.29 0.54
C GLN A 22 -27.59 7.81 0.28
N GLY A 23 -26.56 8.28 -0.41
CA GLY A 23 -26.44 9.68 -0.86
C GLY A 23 -27.31 10.04 -2.07
N GLY A 24 -28.14 9.13 -2.59
CA GLY A 24 -29.08 9.36 -3.69
C GLY A 24 -28.61 8.92 -5.09
N ALA A 25 -27.41 8.35 -5.23
CA ALA A 25 -26.92 7.92 -6.54
C ALA A 25 -27.74 6.75 -7.12
N ASN A 26 -28.01 6.80 -8.42
CA ASN A 26 -28.66 5.72 -9.16
C ASN A 26 -27.61 4.88 -9.90
N ILE A 27 -27.41 3.67 -9.39
CA ILE A 27 -26.39 2.71 -9.84
C ILE A 27 -27.04 1.33 -9.97
N ASP A 28 -26.89 0.68 -11.12
CA ASP A 28 -27.30 -0.72 -11.32
C ASP A 28 -26.08 -1.63 -11.50
N TYR A 29 -26.16 -2.86 -10.97
CA TYR A 29 -25.26 -3.94 -11.36
C TYR A 29 -25.72 -4.51 -12.70
N LEU A 30 -24.77 -4.74 -13.62
CA LEU A 30 -25.08 -5.28 -14.95
C LEU A 30 -24.85 -6.79 -15.05
N GLU A 31 -24.02 -7.35 -14.17
CA GLU A 31 -23.72 -8.78 -14.10
C GLU A 31 -23.99 -9.27 -12.67
N GLN A 32 -22.95 -9.53 -11.88
CA GLN A 32 -23.07 -10.02 -10.51
C GLN A 32 -23.31 -8.87 -9.51
N GLU A 33 -24.24 -9.06 -8.58
CA GLU A 33 -24.48 -8.11 -7.49
C GLU A 33 -23.22 -7.95 -6.61
N ASN A 34 -22.93 -6.71 -6.22
CA ASN A 34 -21.74 -6.28 -5.46
C ASN A 34 -20.42 -6.24 -6.24
N TYR A 35 -20.44 -6.49 -7.55
CA TYR A 35 -19.24 -6.50 -8.39
C TYR A 35 -19.42 -5.70 -9.69
N PRO A 36 -18.35 -5.12 -10.27
CA PRO A 36 -18.41 -4.55 -11.62
C PRO A 36 -18.81 -5.60 -12.68
N PRO A 37 -19.42 -5.20 -13.80
CA PRO A 37 -19.63 -3.83 -14.27
C PRO A 37 -20.90 -3.15 -13.73
N LEU A 38 -20.84 -1.81 -13.66
CA LEU A 38 -21.89 -0.94 -13.14
C LEU A 38 -22.46 -0.03 -14.23
N ARG A 39 -23.76 0.26 -14.15
CA ARG A 39 -24.41 1.34 -14.89
C ARG A 39 -24.66 2.51 -13.94
N LEU A 40 -23.99 3.63 -14.19
CA LEU A 40 -24.09 4.85 -13.40
C LEU A 40 -25.03 5.84 -14.10
N ARG A 41 -26.01 6.39 -13.38
CA ARG A 41 -26.94 7.43 -13.88
C ARG A 41 -26.80 8.78 -13.16
N GLY A 42 -25.82 8.92 -12.25
CA GLY A 42 -25.64 10.11 -11.42
C GLY A 42 -26.64 10.15 -10.26
N GLY A 43 -26.91 11.36 -9.74
CA GLY A 43 -27.91 11.58 -8.69
C GLY A 43 -27.38 11.62 -7.25
N PHE A 44 -26.06 11.59 -7.04
CA PHE A 44 -25.50 11.79 -5.71
C PHE A 44 -25.79 13.21 -5.22
N THR A 45 -26.55 13.33 -4.13
CA THR A 45 -27.00 14.62 -3.56
C THR A 45 -26.41 14.97 -2.20
N GLY A 46 -25.71 14.03 -1.53
CA GLY A 46 -25.23 14.17 -0.16
C GLY A 46 -26.20 13.60 0.87
N GLY A 47 -26.09 14.01 2.13
CA GLY A 47 -26.89 13.51 3.26
C GLY A 47 -26.11 12.65 4.26
N ASP A 48 -26.83 11.88 5.08
CA ASP A 48 -26.23 10.94 6.04
C ASP A 48 -25.87 9.62 5.34
N ILE A 49 -24.59 9.26 5.40
CA ILE A 49 -24.05 8.06 4.75
C ILE A 49 -23.25 7.27 5.77
N GLU A 50 -23.38 5.95 5.73
CA GLU A 50 -22.53 5.02 6.47
C GLU A 50 -21.68 4.19 5.51
N VAL A 51 -20.38 4.08 5.82
CA VAL A 51 -19.41 3.28 5.06
C VAL A 51 -18.64 2.35 6.00
N ASP A 52 -18.38 1.12 5.55
CA ASP A 52 -17.55 0.17 6.30
C ASP A 52 -16.06 0.55 6.18
N GLY A 53 -15.45 0.91 7.32
CA GLY A 53 -14.05 1.30 7.39
C GLY A 53 -13.06 0.15 7.47
N SER A 54 -13.53 -1.08 7.72
CA SER A 54 -12.68 -2.25 7.93
C SER A 54 -12.21 -2.89 6.63
N VAL A 55 -12.95 -2.71 5.53
CA VAL A 55 -12.70 -3.39 4.25
C VAL A 55 -11.71 -2.63 3.37
N SER A 56 -11.97 -1.35 3.09
CA SER A 56 -11.16 -0.57 2.16
C SER A 56 -11.26 0.93 2.36
N SER A 57 -10.11 1.60 2.55
CA SER A 57 -10.01 3.07 2.62
C SER A 57 -10.36 3.76 1.30
N GLN A 58 -10.36 3.04 0.18
CA GLN A 58 -10.68 3.61 -1.14
C GLN A 58 -12.17 3.98 -1.24
N PHE A 59 -13.06 3.26 -0.55
CA PHE A 59 -14.48 3.58 -0.54
C PHE A 59 -14.74 4.91 0.15
N LEU A 60 -14.14 5.11 1.33
CA LEU A 60 -14.19 6.39 2.03
C LEU A 60 -13.54 7.51 1.21
N THR A 61 -12.41 7.25 0.54
CA THR A 61 -11.76 8.23 -0.36
C THR A 61 -12.69 8.69 -1.48
N ALA A 62 -13.37 7.76 -2.16
CA ALA A 62 -14.32 8.12 -3.23
C ALA A 62 -15.47 9.01 -2.72
N LEU A 63 -16.01 8.70 -1.54
CA LEU A 63 -17.06 9.50 -0.91
C LEU A 63 -16.54 10.89 -0.51
N LEU A 64 -15.38 10.95 0.15
CA LEU A 64 -14.75 12.21 0.54
C LEU A 64 -14.50 13.10 -0.67
N MET A 65 -13.96 12.56 -1.76
CA MET A 65 -13.67 13.36 -2.96
C MET A 65 -14.94 13.87 -3.66
N THR A 66 -16.06 13.15 -3.55
CA THR A 66 -17.32 13.46 -4.24
C THR A 66 -18.23 14.39 -3.43
N ALA A 67 -18.33 14.17 -2.12
CA ALA A 67 -19.23 14.89 -1.21
C ALA A 67 -19.15 16.43 -1.24
N PRO A 68 -17.98 17.08 -1.42
CA PRO A 68 -17.89 18.54 -1.46
C PRO A 68 -18.67 19.15 -2.62
N LEU A 69 -18.81 18.41 -3.73
CA LEU A 69 -19.51 18.85 -4.93
C LEU A 69 -21.02 18.58 -4.87
N ALA A 70 -21.49 17.92 -3.82
CA ALA A 70 -22.90 17.57 -3.66
C ALA A 70 -23.74 18.82 -3.34
N PRO A 71 -25.00 18.89 -3.79
CA PRO A 71 -25.91 19.98 -3.43
C PRO A 71 -26.19 20.11 -1.93
N LYS A 72 -26.16 19.01 -1.16
CA LYS A 72 -26.39 19.00 0.28
C LYS A 72 -25.11 18.69 1.05
N ASP A 73 -25.06 19.17 2.28
CA ASP A 73 -24.06 18.72 3.27
C ASP A 73 -24.11 17.19 3.42
N THR A 74 -22.94 16.60 3.64
CA THR A 74 -22.78 15.16 3.79
C THR A 74 -22.13 14.83 5.13
N ILE A 75 -22.72 13.90 5.87
CA ILE A 75 -22.14 13.33 7.09
C ILE A 75 -21.82 11.87 6.81
N ILE A 76 -20.53 11.54 6.74
CA ILE A 76 -20.05 10.17 6.49
C ILE A 76 -19.65 9.57 7.83
N ARG A 77 -20.34 8.50 8.25
CA ARG A 77 -19.99 7.72 9.45
C ARG A 77 -19.25 6.45 9.06
N VAL A 78 -18.15 6.19 9.73
CA VAL A 78 -17.34 5.00 9.51
C VAL A 78 -17.79 3.90 10.48
N LYS A 79 -18.24 2.77 9.94
CA LYS A 79 -18.53 1.56 10.71
C LYS A 79 -17.24 0.79 10.99
N GLY A 80 -17.08 0.33 12.23
CA GLY A 80 -15.91 -0.42 12.67
C GLY A 80 -14.65 0.45 12.78
N GLU A 81 -13.49 -0.21 12.85
CA GLU A 81 -12.20 0.48 12.87
C GLU A 81 -11.70 0.76 11.46
N LEU A 82 -11.38 2.03 11.18
CA LEU A 82 -10.85 2.44 9.89
C LEU A 82 -9.42 1.92 9.68
N VAL A 83 -9.24 1.04 8.70
CA VAL A 83 -7.91 0.60 8.24
C VAL A 83 -7.29 1.65 7.31
N SER A 84 -5.97 1.60 7.15
CA SER A 84 -5.27 2.41 6.14
C SER A 84 -5.47 3.93 6.30
N LYS A 85 -5.59 4.43 7.54
CA LYS A 85 -5.71 5.88 7.88
C LYS A 85 -4.71 6.78 7.13
N PRO A 86 -3.44 6.39 6.89
CA PRO A 86 -2.52 7.22 6.12
C PRO A 86 -2.98 7.53 4.69
N TYR A 87 -3.69 6.61 4.03
CA TYR A 87 -4.25 6.86 2.70
C TYR A 87 -5.39 7.90 2.75
N ILE A 88 -6.18 7.90 3.83
CA ILE A 88 -7.19 8.94 4.04
C ILE A 88 -6.54 10.30 4.30
N ASN A 89 -5.41 10.35 5.01
CA ASN A 89 -4.67 11.59 5.21
C ASN A 89 -4.15 12.18 3.89
N ILE A 90 -3.67 11.34 2.97
CA ILE A 90 -3.31 11.78 1.61
C ILE A 90 -4.52 12.45 0.94
N THR A 91 -5.69 11.79 0.97
CA THR A 91 -6.93 12.32 0.42
C THR A 91 -7.30 13.67 1.03
N LEU A 92 -7.34 13.78 2.37
CA LEU A 92 -7.70 15.01 3.06
C LEU A 92 -6.73 16.16 2.76
N ASN A 93 -5.43 15.89 2.76
CA ASN A 93 -4.42 16.91 2.48
C ASN A 93 -4.46 17.37 1.01
N LEU A 94 -4.67 16.44 0.08
CA LEU A 94 -4.84 16.76 -1.33
C LEU A 94 -6.09 17.63 -1.53
N MET A 95 -7.21 17.23 -0.95
CA MET A 95 -8.45 18.01 -1.03
C MET A 95 -8.28 19.42 -0.45
N LYS A 96 -7.61 19.55 0.70
CA LYS A 96 -7.27 20.85 1.29
C LYS A 96 -6.37 21.69 0.39
N THR A 97 -5.38 21.08 -0.26
CA THR A 97 -4.51 21.76 -1.24
C THR A 97 -5.31 22.33 -2.41
N PHE A 98 -6.41 21.66 -2.78
CA PHE A 98 -7.33 22.11 -3.81
C PHE A 98 -8.52 22.92 -3.24
N GLY A 99 -8.38 23.50 -2.04
CA GLY A 99 -9.33 24.46 -1.47
C GLY A 99 -10.59 23.85 -0.85
N VAL A 100 -10.66 22.53 -0.66
CA VAL A 100 -11.79 21.87 -0.02
C VAL A 100 -11.53 21.61 1.46
N GLU A 101 -12.50 21.94 2.30
CA GLU A 101 -12.43 21.70 3.75
C GLU A 101 -13.38 20.58 4.18
N ILE A 102 -12.88 19.71 5.06
CA ILE A 102 -13.62 18.62 5.68
C ILE A 102 -13.32 18.60 7.17
N MET A 103 -14.35 18.51 8.00
CA MET A 103 -14.18 18.27 9.42
C MET A 103 -14.05 16.77 9.68
N ASN A 104 -12.91 16.35 10.22
CA ASN A 104 -12.64 14.97 10.59
C ASN A 104 -12.76 14.79 12.11
N HIS A 105 -13.77 14.06 12.56
CA HIS A 105 -13.97 13.68 13.96
C HIS A 105 -13.33 12.31 14.22
N HIS A 106 -12.01 12.32 14.47
CA HIS A 106 -11.23 11.15 14.89
C HIS A 106 -11.38 9.92 13.97
N TYR A 107 -11.54 10.14 12.66
CA TYR A 107 -11.75 9.10 11.65
C TYR A 107 -13.03 8.27 11.81
N GLN A 108 -13.90 8.63 12.76
CA GLN A 108 -15.20 7.97 12.98
C GLN A 108 -16.31 8.67 12.21
N GLN A 109 -16.18 9.97 12.00
CA GLN A 109 -17.13 10.76 11.25
C GLN A 109 -16.44 11.88 10.47
N PHE A 110 -16.90 12.11 9.24
CA PHE A 110 -16.47 13.21 8.41
C PHE A 110 -17.68 14.07 8.06
N VAL A 111 -17.59 15.37 8.33
CA VAL A 111 -18.63 16.35 7.97
C VAL A 111 -18.10 17.18 6.82
N VAL A 112 -18.79 17.10 5.69
CA VAL A 112 -18.42 17.74 4.43
C VAL A 112 -19.51 18.72 4.03
N LYS A 113 -19.15 20.00 3.88
CA LYS A 113 -20.07 21.01 3.36
C LYS A 113 -20.30 20.80 1.87
N GLY A 114 -21.57 20.82 1.46
CA GLY A 114 -21.95 20.75 0.05
C GLY A 114 -21.66 22.07 -0.69
N GLY A 115 -21.71 22.02 -2.02
CA GLY A 115 -21.53 23.20 -2.88
C GLY A 115 -20.12 23.80 -2.89
N GLN A 116 -19.13 23.11 -2.33
CA GLN A 116 -17.72 23.47 -2.48
C GLN A 116 -17.24 23.23 -3.91
N GLN A 117 -16.10 23.81 -4.27
CA GLN A 117 -15.44 23.59 -5.55
C GLN A 117 -13.96 23.34 -5.32
N TYR A 118 -13.38 22.48 -6.15
CA TYR A 118 -11.93 22.33 -6.19
C TYR A 118 -11.31 23.48 -6.97
N HIS A 119 -10.30 24.12 -6.39
CA HIS A 119 -9.51 25.17 -7.01
C HIS A 119 -8.10 24.66 -7.28
N SER A 120 -7.62 24.87 -8.51
CA SER A 120 -6.26 24.48 -8.87
C SER A 120 -5.24 25.31 -8.08
N PRO A 121 -4.23 24.68 -7.46
CA PRO A 121 -3.10 25.40 -6.87
C PRO A 121 -2.11 25.91 -7.95
N GLY A 122 -2.45 25.81 -9.24
CA GLY A 122 -1.56 26.08 -10.36
C GLY A 122 -0.69 24.87 -10.65
N ARG A 123 0.43 24.73 -9.93
CA ARG A 123 1.37 23.60 -10.09
C ARG A 123 1.28 22.68 -8.87
N TYR A 124 1.16 21.39 -9.14
CA TYR A 124 1.18 20.35 -8.11
C TYR A 124 2.16 19.25 -8.53
N LEU A 125 3.08 18.87 -7.63
CA LEU A 125 4.00 17.76 -7.85
C LEU A 125 3.31 16.46 -7.42
N VAL A 126 3.18 15.52 -8.34
CA VAL A 126 2.84 14.13 -7.98
C VAL A 126 4.12 13.48 -7.45
N GLU A 127 4.12 13.15 -6.16
CA GLU A 127 5.23 12.48 -5.50
C GLU A 127 5.51 11.11 -6.13
N GLY A 128 6.75 10.62 -6.00
CA GLY A 128 7.05 9.22 -6.30
C GLY A 128 6.32 8.28 -5.33
N ASP A 129 6.15 7.01 -5.69
CA ASP A 129 5.50 6.04 -4.80
C ASP A 129 6.42 5.65 -3.64
N ALA A 130 6.06 6.04 -2.43
CA ALA A 130 6.79 5.71 -1.21
C ALA A 130 6.86 4.19 -0.96
N SER A 131 5.84 3.45 -1.37
CA SER A 131 5.83 1.99 -1.30
C SER A 131 6.87 1.39 -2.24
N SER A 132 6.99 1.91 -3.47
CA SER A 132 8.00 1.43 -4.44
C SER A 132 9.43 1.82 -4.08
N ALA A 133 9.61 2.92 -3.36
CA ALA A 133 10.92 3.29 -2.81
C ALA A 133 11.45 2.27 -1.79
N SER A 134 10.56 1.55 -1.10
CA SER A 134 10.93 0.59 -0.07
C SER A 134 11.92 -0.47 -0.57
N TYR A 135 11.74 -0.96 -1.79
CA TYR A 135 12.60 -2.02 -2.36
C TYR A 135 14.05 -1.54 -2.50
N PHE A 136 14.27 -0.30 -2.96
CA PHE A 136 15.61 0.25 -3.12
C PHE A 136 16.25 0.65 -1.79
N LEU A 137 15.45 1.18 -0.85
CA LEU A 137 15.93 1.47 0.50
C LEU A 137 16.34 0.17 1.21
N ALA A 138 15.56 -0.90 1.09
CA ALA A 138 15.90 -2.23 1.59
C ALA A 138 17.17 -2.77 0.93
N ALA A 139 17.32 -2.61 -0.39
CA ALA A 139 18.54 -3.03 -1.08
C ALA A 139 19.80 -2.32 -0.53
N GLY A 140 19.68 -1.02 -0.24
CA GLY A 140 20.70 -0.24 0.46
C GLY A 140 21.00 -0.78 1.86
N ALA A 141 19.97 -1.11 2.64
CA ALA A 141 20.10 -1.67 3.98
C ALA A 141 20.77 -3.06 3.99
N ILE A 142 20.46 -3.91 3.02
CA ILE A 142 20.87 -5.33 2.98
C ILE A 142 22.32 -5.49 2.50
N LYS A 143 22.66 -4.99 1.32
CA LYS A 143 23.92 -5.33 0.62
C LYS A 143 24.80 -4.11 0.34
N GLY A 144 24.21 -2.93 0.20
CA GLY A 144 24.86 -1.76 -0.36
C GLY A 144 25.81 -0.99 0.56
N GLY A 145 26.38 0.10 0.03
CA GLY A 145 26.94 1.21 0.80
C GLY A 145 25.82 2.17 1.17
N THR A 146 25.43 3.05 0.25
CA THR A 146 24.30 3.98 0.37
C THR A 146 23.46 4.00 -0.91
N VAL A 147 22.14 3.82 -0.78
CA VAL A 147 21.17 4.00 -1.86
C VAL A 147 20.31 5.22 -1.56
N LYS A 148 20.21 6.16 -2.51
CA LYS A 148 19.39 7.38 -2.40
C LYS A 148 18.21 7.31 -3.37
N VAL A 149 16.99 7.38 -2.85
CA VAL A 149 15.75 7.49 -3.62
C VAL A 149 15.27 8.94 -3.61
N THR A 150 15.13 9.54 -4.78
CA THR A 150 14.64 10.92 -4.96
C THR A 150 13.16 10.92 -5.34
N GLY A 151 12.45 12.01 -5.10
CA GLY A 151 11.01 12.16 -5.40
C GLY A 151 10.07 11.82 -4.24
N ILE A 152 10.64 11.41 -3.10
CA ILE A 152 9.99 11.26 -1.80
C ILE A 152 10.95 11.77 -0.71
N GLY A 153 10.44 12.36 0.36
CA GLY A 153 11.29 12.92 1.42
C GLY A 153 10.49 13.33 2.66
N ARG A 154 11.07 14.16 3.52
CA ARG A 154 10.46 14.60 4.80
C ARG A 154 9.09 15.26 4.63
N LYS A 155 8.84 15.88 3.47
CA LYS A 155 7.62 16.62 3.17
C LYS A 155 6.53 15.75 2.54
N SER A 156 6.81 14.48 2.27
CA SER A 156 5.85 13.58 1.66
C SER A 156 4.64 13.37 2.57
N MET A 157 3.46 13.35 1.95
CA MET A 157 2.21 13.06 2.64
C MET A 157 1.92 11.55 2.74
N GLN A 158 2.71 10.73 2.07
CA GLN A 158 2.51 9.29 2.01
C GLN A 158 2.96 8.63 3.32
N GLY A 159 2.10 7.79 3.90
CA GLY A 159 2.42 7.07 5.14
C GLY A 159 3.62 6.12 5.00
N ASP A 160 3.76 5.51 3.82
CA ASP A 160 4.76 4.48 3.53
C ASP A 160 6.21 4.99 3.59
N ILE A 161 6.45 6.31 3.65
CA ILE A 161 7.80 6.84 3.94
C ILE A 161 8.33 6.36 5.29
N ARG A 162 7.44 6.01 6.24
CA ARG A 162 7.78 5.44 7.54
C ARG A 162 8.44 4.06 7.45
N PHE A 163 8.43 3.43 6.27
CA PHE A 163 9.28 2.27 6.01
C PHE A 163 10.75 2.54 6.34
N ALA A 164 11.24 3.75 6.07
CA ALA A 164 12.61 4.14 6.42
C ALA A 164 12.85 4.11 7.94
N ASP A 165 11.88 4.54 8.76
CA ASP A 165 11.97 4.45 10.23
C ASP A 165 12.04 2.99 10.70
N VAL A 166 11.38 2.07 9.99
CA VAL A 166 11.46 0.63 10.29
C VAL A 166 12.86 0.09 9.98
N LEU A 167 13.44 0.45 8.83
CA LEU A 167 14.83 0.08 8.50
C LEU A 167 15.83 0.66 9.50
N GLU A 168 15.62 1.89 9.99
CA GLU A 168 16.44 2.48 11.04
C GLU A 168 16.38 1.65 12.34
N LYS A 169 15.18 1.23 12.74
CA LYS A 169 14.99 0.33 13.89
C LYS A 169 15.61 -1.05 13.69
N MET A 170 15.67 -1.54 12.45
CA MET A 170 16.40 -2.76 12.13
C MET A 170 17.92 -2.54 12.18
N GLY A 171 18.43 -1.31 12.16
CA GLY A 171 19.87 -1.01 12.29
C GLY A 171 20.52 -0.36 11.06
N ALA A 172 19.75 -0.04 10.03
CA ALA A 172 20.26 0.76 8.91
C ALA A 172 20.43 2.24 9.32
N THR A 173 21.28 2.98 8.61
CA THR A 173 21.39 4.44 8.82
C THR A 173 20.56 5.17 7.76
N ILE A 174 19.60 5.98 8.20
CA ILE A 174 18.72 6.73 7.29
C ILE A 174 19.11 8.22 7.27
N THR A 175 19.24 8.77 6.08
CA THR A 175 19.38 10.21 5.86
C THR A 175 18.18 10.74 5.10
N TRP A 176 17.51 11.72 5.68
CA TRP A 176 16.30 12.30 5.15
C TRP A 176 16.56 13.71 4.60
N GLY A 177 16.28 13.90 3.32
CA GLY A 177 16.20 15.21 2.66
C GLY A 177 14.74 15.66 2.48
N ASP A 178 14.57 16.87 1.97
CA ASP A 178 13.24 17.40 1.64
C ASP A 178 12.55 16.59 0.52
N ASP A 179 13.34 16.15 -0.46
CA ASP A 179 12.92 15.47 -1.69
C ASP A 179 13.63 14.13 -1.93
N PHE A 180 14.38 13.63 -0.94
CA PHE A 180 15.00 12.30 -1.00
C PHE A 180 15.01 11.58 0.35
N ILE A 181 15.13 10.25 0.28
CA ILE A 181 15.50 9.39 1.41
C ILE A 181 16.71 8.56 0.98
N ALA A 182 17.75 8.51 1.81
CA ALA A 182 18.91 7.66 1.59
C ALA A 182 19.03 6.64 2.71
N CYS A 183 19.28 5.38 2.33
CA CYS A 183 19.54 4.29 3.25
C CYS A 183 20.97 3.80 3.07
N THR A 184 21.72 3.81 4.17
CA THR A 184 23.08 3.29 4.26
C THR A 184 23.06 2.00 5.06
N ARG A 185 23.78 0.99 4.57
CA ARG A 185 23.85 -0.33 5.19
C ARG A 185 24.26 -0.26 6.65
N GLY A 186 23.63 -1.13 7.44
CA GLY A 186 24.00 -1.43 8.81
C GLY A 186 23.90 -2.93 9.07
N GLU A 187 24.14 -3.32 10.31
CA GLU A 187 23.84 -4.69 10.76
C GLU A 187 22.36 -4.78 11.08
N LEU A 188 21.62 -5.57 10.31
CA LEU A 188 20.18 -5.70 10.49
C LEU A 188 19.86 -6.67 11.65
N HIS A 189 19.00 -6.23 12.55
CA HIS A 189 18.43 -6.99 13.65
C HIS A 189 16.92 -7.12 13.46
N ALA A 190 16.39 -8.24 13.93
CA ALA A 190 14.97 -8.50 13.87
C ALA A 190 14.18 -7.50 14.73
N ILE A 191 12.95 -7.25 14.30
CA ILE A 191 12.00 -6.35 14.98
C ILE A 191 10.69 -7.07 15.24
N ASP A 192 9.94 -6.57 16.23
CA ASP A 192 8.55 -6.97 16.45
C ASP A 192 7.66 -5.71 16.46
N MET A 193 6.96 -5.46 15.36
CA MET A 193 6.29 -4.17 15.13
C MET A 193 4.92 -4.31 14.47
N ASP A 194 4.03 -3.39 14.86
CA ASP A 194 2.79 -3.10 14.14
C ASP A 194 3.12 -2.45 12.79
N MET A 195 2.57 -3.01 11.71
CA MET A 195 2.78 -2.57 10.34
C MET A 195 1.51 -2.02 9.66
N ASN A 196 0.41 -1.84 10.39
CA ASN A 196 -0.88 -1.39 9.87
C ASN A 196 -0.80 0.00 9.20
N HIS A 197 0.14 0.82 9.64
CA HIS A 197 0.36 2.16 9.10
C HIS A 197 1.16 2.20 7.80
N ILE A 198 1.82 1.11 7.40
CA ILE A 198 2.59 1.02 6.15
C ILE A 198 2.35 -0.33 5.45
N PRO A 199 1.09 -0.74 5.27
CA PRO A 199 0.76 -2.13 4.97
C PRO A 199 1.35 -2.59 3.64
N ASP A 200 1.51 -1.70 2.68
CA ASP A 200 2.02 -2.01 1.35
C ASP A 200 3.56 -2.12 1.36
N ALA A 201 4.28 -1.16 1.99
CA ALA A 201 5.72 -1.25 2.18
C ALA A 201 6.17 -2.33 3.19
N ALA A 202 5.29 -2.79 4.08
CA ALA A 202 5.59 -3.82 5.07
C ALA A 202 5.93 -5.19 4.44
N MET A 203 5.45 -5.48 3.23
CA MET A 203 5.84 -6.70 2.50
C MET A 203 7.35 -6.74 2.23
N THR A 204 7.95 -5.57 2.00
CA THR A 204 9.40 -5.44 1.81
C THR A 204 10.17 -5.78 3.08
N ILE A 205 9.62 -5.47 4.27
CA ILE A 205 10.25 -5.88 5.54
C ILE A 205 10.28 -7.40 5.67
N ALA A 206 9.23 -8.10 5.24
CA ALA A 206 9.19 -9.56 5.32
C ALA A 206 10.30 -10.25 4.49
N THR A 207 10.69 -9.71 3.35
CA THR A 207 11.87 -10.21 2.60
C THR A 207 13.18 -9.67 3.15
N THR A 208 13.20 -8.44 3.69
CA THR A 208 14.36 -7.87 4.41
C THR A 208 14.73 -8.69 5.65
N ALA A 209 13.75 -9.30 6.32
CA ALA A 209 13.93 -10.18 7.47
C ALA A 209 14.85 -11.39 7.17
N LEU A 210 14.97 -11.80 5.91
CA LEU A 210 15.90 -12.86 5.48
C LEU A 210 17.37 -12.50 5.73
N PHE A 211 17.67 -11.21 5.94
CA PHE A 211 19.00 -10.66 6.13
C PHE A 211 19.25 -10.10 7.53
N ALA A 212 18.28 -10.25 8.44
CA ALA A 212 18.34 -9.71 9.80
C ALA A 212 18.70 -10.79 10.83
N LYS A 213 19.41 -10.44 11.90
CA LYS A 213 19.69 -11.36 13.01
C LYS A 213 18.46 -11.51 13.92
N GLY A 214 17.92 -12.71 14.00
CA GLY A 214 16.78 -13.08 14.86
C GLY A 214 15.48 -13.29 14.09
N THR A 215 14.36 -13.38 14.81
CA THR A 215 13.02 -13.59 14.24
C THR A 215 12.27 -12.27 14.14
N THR A 216 11.94 -11.86 12.92
CA THR A 216 11.13 -10.65 12.69
C THR A 216 9.65 -10.97 12.76
N THR A 217 8.88 -10.17 13.49
CA THR A 217 7.42 -10.30 13.62
C THR A 217 6.75 -9.02 13.10
N LEU A 218 5.85 -9.19 12.13
CA LEU A 218 5.01 -8.10 11.61
C LEU A 218 3.58 -8.33 12.08
N ARG A 219 3.04 -7.40 12.88
CA ARG A 219 1.70 -7.48 13.51
C ARG A 219 0.69 -6.55 12.86
N ASN A 220 -0.59 -6.81 13.12
CA ASN A 220 -1.72 -5.96 12.73
C ASN A 220 -1.82 -5.77 11.19
N ILE A 221 -1.57 -6.86 10.47
CA ILE A 221 -1.55 -6.92 9.00
C ILE A 221 -2.68 -7.78 8.43
N TYR A 222 -3.79 -7.98 9.15
CA TYR A 222 -4.98 -8.69 8.64
C TYR A 222 -5.42 -8.16 7.26
N ASN A 223 -5.24 -6.86 7.02
CA ASN A 223 -5.56 -6.23 5.74
C ASN A 223 -4.84 -6.85 4.53
N TRP A 224 -3.76 -7.63 4.71
CA TRP A 224 -3.07 -8.38 3.65
C TRP A 224 -3.91 -9.50 3.06
N ARG A 225 -4.83 -10.07 3.83
CA ARG A 225 -5.69 -11.17 3.40
C ARG A 225 -6.75 -10.74 2.38
N VAL A 226 -7.10 -9.45 2.36
CA VAL A 226 -8.19 -8.88 1.55
C VAL A 226 -7.70 -8.04 0.36
N LYS A 227 -6.46 -8.28 -0.11
CA LYS A 227 -5.80 -7.52 -1.20
C LYS A 227 -5.94 -8.23 -2.55
N GLU A 228 -5.05 -7.92 -3.51
CA GLU A 228 -4.98 -8.56 -4.83
C GLU A 228 -4.92 -10.08 -4.76
N THR A 229 -4.30 -10.60 -3.72
CA THR A 229 -4.26 -12.00 -3.29
C THR A 229 -4.31 -12.01 -1.76
N ASP A 230 -4.44 -13.17 -1.12
CA ASP A 230 -4.06 -13.28 0.29
C ASP A 230 -2.53 -13.14 0.37
N ARG A 231 -2.06 -11.92 0.61
CA ARG A 231 -0.63 -11.58 0.64
C ARG A 231 0.07 -12.22 1.82
N LEU A 232 -0.64 -12.49 2.91
CA LEU A 232 -0.04 -13.12 4.09
C LEU A 232 0.28 -14.57 3.77
N PHE A 233 -0.68 -15.31 3.21
CA PHE A 233 -0.47 -16.66 2.72
C PHE A 233 0.59 -16.73 1.61
N ALA A 234 0.53 -15.82 0.63
CA ALA A 234 1.47 -15.79 -0.48
C ALA A 234 2.91 -15.53 0.00
N MET A 235 3.12 -14.50 0.84
CA MET A 235 4.44 -14.20 1.41
C MET A 235 4.96 -15.38 2.23
N ALA A 236 4.14 -15.99 3.09
CA ALA A 236 4.54 -17.12 3.89
C ALA A 236 4.91 -18.35 3.04
N THR A 237 4.16 -18.61 1.97
CA THR A 237 4.43 -19.69 1.03
C THR A 237 5.77 -19.50 0.33
N GLU A 238 6.02 -18.32 -0.22
CA GLU A 238 7.22 -18.05 -1.01
C GLU A 238 8.48 -17.88 -0.14
N LEU A 239 8.35 -17.34 1.09
CA LEU A 239 9.46 -17.26 2.06
C LEU A 239 9.93 -18.65 2.51
N ARG A 240 9.02 -19.63 2.68
CA ARG A 240 9.39 -21.01 3.02
C ARG A 240 10.20 -21.67 1.90
N LYS A 241 9.93 -21.36 0.62
CA LYS A 241 10.69 -21.91 -0.51
C LYS A 241 12.15 -21.51 -0.51
N VAL A 242 12.47 -20.28 -0.08
CA VAL A 242 13.87 -19.82 0.08
C VAL A 242 14.52 -20.33 1.38
N GLY A 243 13.81 -21.14 2.16
CA GLY A 243 14.32 -21.85 3.34
C GLY A 243 13.99 -21.20 4.68
N ALA A 244 13.27 -20.08 4.72
CA ALA A 244 12.92 -19.43 5.98
C ALA A 244 11.92 -20.27 6.81
N GLU A 245 12.08 -20.24 8.12
CA GLU A 245 11.04 -20.68 9.03
C GLU A 245 10.00 -19.57 9.15
N VAL A 246 8.74 -19.90 8.84
CA VAL A 246 7.64 -18.94 8.81
C VAL A 246 6.44 -19.45 9.58
N GLU A 247 6.04 -18.69 10.60
CA GLU A 247 4.77 -18.82 11.30
C GLU A 247 3.81 -17.73 10.78
N GLU A 248 2.65 -18.16 10.30
CA GLU A 248 1.57 -17.29 9.85
C GLU A 248 0.41 -17.41 10.84
N GLY A 249 -0.02 -16.27 11.39
CA GLY A 249 -1.21 -16.17 12.22
C GLY A 249 -2.35 -15.43 11.51
N ASP A 250 -3.41 -15.10 12.24
CA ASP A 250 -4.58 -14.43 11.66
C ASP A 250 -4.24 -13.04 11.07
N ASP A 251 -3.46 -12.24 11.81
CA ASP A 251 -3.10 -10.87 11.47
C ASP A 251 -1.59 -10.58 11.61
N TYR A 252 -0.75 -11.62 11.62
CA TYR A 252 0.70 -11.49 11.76
C TYR A 252 1.48 -12.52 10.95
N ILE A 253 2.75 -12.21 10.70
CA ILE A 253 3.74 -13.16 10.15
C ILE A 253 5.04 -13.06 10.94
N ARG A 254 5.63 -14.20 11.28
CA ARG A 254 6.94 -14.30 11.95
C ARG A 254 7.92 -15.03 11.05
N ILE A 255 9.11 -14.47 10.87
CA ILE A 255 10.07 -14.89 9.86
C ILE A 255 11.43 -15.02 10.53
N THR A 256 11.96 -16.25 10.55
CA THR A 256 13.33 -16.53 10.99
C THR A 256 14.16 -16.92 9.76
N PRO A 257 15.24 -16.21 9.44
CA PRO A 257 16.08 -16.55 8.30
C PRO A 257 16.78 -17.90 8.50
N PRO A 258 16.99 -18.68 7.42
CA PRO A 258 17.82 -19.87 7.51
C PRO A 258 19.30 -19.50 7.60
N ALA A 259 20.14 -20.46 7.98
CA ALA A 259 21.59 -20.31 7.91
C ALA A 259 22.08 -20.05 6.46
N LYS A 260 21.38 -20.58 5.46
CA LYS A 260 21.65 -20.35 4.04
C LYS A 260 20.34 -20.34 3.27
N LEU A 261 20.17 -19.36 2.38
CA LEU A 261 19.01 -19.31 1.48
C LEU A 261 19.10 -20.38 0.39
N HIS A 262 17.94 -20.82 -0.10
CA HIS A 262 17.81 -21.74 -1.22
C HIS A 262 17.33 -21.03 -2.47
N HIS A 263 17.81 -21.45 -3.63
CA HIS A 263 17.22 -21.03 -4.89
C HIS A 263 15.76 -21.49 -4.93
N ALA A 264 14.89 -20.62 -5.40
CA ALA A 264 13.47 -20.89 -5.50
C ALA A 264 12.87 -20.20 -6.73
N ASP A 265 11.84 -20.86 -7.26
CA ASP A 265 10.93 -20.28 -8.25
C ASP A 265 9.74 -19.65 -7.53
N ILE A 266 9.67 -18.32 -7.64
CA ILE A 266 8.75 -17.48 -6.88
C ILE A 266 7.47 -17.21 -7.67
N GLY A 267 6.34 -17.63 -7.11
CA GLY A 267 5.01 -17.26 -7.57
C GLY A 267 4.68 -15.81 -7.22
N THR A 268 4.16 -15.05 -8.18
CA THR A 268 3.86 -13.61 -7.99
C THR A 268 2.38 -13.31 -7.76
N TYR A 269 1.48 -14.28 -8.01
CA TYR A 269 0.04 -14.18 -7.71
C TYR A 269 -0.66 -12.97 -8.38
N ASN A 270 -0.16 -12.55 -9.56
CA ASN A 270 -0.57 -11.30 -10.23
C ASN A 270 -0.39 -10.04 -9.36
N ASP A 271 0.48 -10.11 -8.35
CA ASP A 271 0.81 -9.01 -7.46
C ASP A 271 2.25 -8.55 -7.69
N HIS A 272 2.37 -7.38 -8.31
CA HIS A 272 3.61 -6.64 -8.48
C HIS A 272 4.50 -6.58 -7.22
N ARG A 273 3.92 -6.49 -6.02
CA ARG A 273 4.68 -6.40 -4.78
C ARG A 273 5.39 -7.71 -4.45
N MET A 274 4.81 -8.86 -4.78
CA MET A 274 5.48 -10.16 -4.62
C MET A 274 6.75 -10.22 -5.46
N ALA A 275 6.66 -9.83 -6.74
CA ALA A 275 7.82 -9.80 -7.63
C ALA A 275 8.93 -8.87 -7.12
N MET A 276 8.57 -7.66 -6.69
CA MET A 276 9.55 -6.68 -6.21
C MET A 276 10.16 -7.07 -4.87
N CYS A 277 9.37 -7.58 -3.90
CA CYS A 277 9.89 -8.07 -2.62
C CYS A 277 10.91 -9.19 -2.83
N PHE A 278 10.56 -10.23 -3.59
CA PHE A 278 11.42 -11.39 -3.75
C PHE A 278 12.65 -11.15 -4.64
N SER A 279 12.66 -10.08 -5.44
CA SER A 279 13.89 -9.67 -6.13
C SER A 279 15.04 -9.37 -5.16
N LEU A 280 14.75 -8.99 -3.92
CA LEU A 280 15.76 -8.71 -2.89
C LEU A 280 16.52 -9.97 -2.44
N VAL A 281 15.99 -11.17 -2.68
CA VAL A 281 16.70 -12.43 -2.40
C VAL A 281 18.01 -12.51 -3.18
N ALA A 282 18.07 -11.93 -4.39
CA ALA A 282 19.27 -11.88 -5.22
C ALA A 282 20.41 -11.04 -4.62
N LEU A 283 20.16 -10.30 -3.53
CA LEU A 283 21.20 -9.60 -2.76
C LEU A 283 22.00 -10.55 -1.86
N SER A 284 21.52 -11.78 -1.64
CA SER A 284 22.29 -12.85 -1.03
C SER A 284 23.31 -13.45 -2.01
N ASP A 285 23.96 -14.55 -1.62
CA ASP A 285 24.81 -15.34 -2.52
C ASP A 285 24.00 -16.43 -3.25
N THR A 286 22.66 -16.32 -3.25
CA THR A 286 21.72 -17.28 -3.82
C THR A 286 20.85 -16.60 -4.87
N PRO A 287 20.77 -17.14 -6.10
CA PRO A 287 19.88 -16.61 -7.12
C PRO A 287 18.41 -16.91 -6.78
N VAL A 288 17.50 -16.17 -7.41
CA VAL A 288 16.05 -16.36 -7.30
C VAL A 288 15.41 -16.23 -8.68
N THR A 289 14.40 -17.05 -8.98
CA THR A 289 13.61 -16.92 -10.22
C THR A 289 12.27 -16.27 -9.89
N ILE A 290 11.91 -15.18 -10.58
CA ILE A 290 10.56 -14.61 -10.49
C ILE A 290 9.74 -15.13 -11.67
N LEU A 291 8.66 -15.87 -11.42
CA LEU A 291 7.94 -16.60 -12.48
C LEU A 291 7.15 -15.70 -13.45
N ASP A 292 6.54 -14.62 -12.93
CA ASP A 292 5.87 -13.62 -13.76
C ASP A 292 6.36 -12.20 -13.39
N PRO A 293 7.52 -11.77 -13.92
CA PRO A 293 8.06 -10.46 -13.61
C PRO A 293 7.26 -9.32 -14.26
N LYS A 294 6.43 -9.60 -15.28
CA LYS A 294 5.67 -8.57 -16.00
C LYS A 294 4.55 -7.96 -15.15
N CYS A 295 4.14 -8.63 -14.07
CA CYS A 295 3.16 -8.08 -13.13
C CYS A 295 3.62 -6.74 -12.52
N THR A 296 4.93 -6.43 -12.49
CA THR A 296 5.43 -5.12 -12.01
C THR A 296 4.94 -3.93 -12.84
N ALA A 297 4.57 -4.14 -14.11
CA ALA A 297 4.02 -3.09 -14.98
C ALA A 297 2.76 -2.41 -14.44
N LYS A 298 2.10 -3.01 -13.45
CA LYS A 298 0.97 -2.41 -12.73
C LYS A 298 1.32 -1.06 -12.09
N THR A 299 2.50 -0.94 -11.49
CA THR A 299 2.93 0.31 -10.81
C THR A 299 4.34 0.75 -11.18
N PHE A 300 5.17 -0.16 -11.68
CA PHE A 300 6.58 0.10 -11.93
C PHE A 300 7.12 -0.72 -13.13
N PRO A 301 6.79 -0.31 -14.37
CA PRO A 301 7.14 -1.05 -15.59
C PRO A 301 8.63 -1.32 -15.79
N ASP A 302 9.49 -0.40 -15.34
CA ASP A 302 10.94 -0.47 -15.47
C ASP A 302 11.65 -0.93 -14.18
N TYR A 303 10.92 -1.53 -13.21
CA TYR A 303 11.45 -1.94 -11.91
C TYR A 303 12.79 -2.71 -12.00
N PHE A 304 12.84 -3.79 -12.77
CA PHE A 304 14.03 -4.63 -12.87
C PHE A 304 15.19 -3.91 -13.57
N GLU A 305 14.90 -2.98 -14.49
CA GLU A 305 15.92 -2.13 -15.09
C GLU A 305 16.52 -1.17 -14.05
N GLN A 306 15.69 -0.55 -13.21
CA GLN A 306 16.14 0.34 -12.15
C GLN A 306 16.93 -0.41 -11.07
N LEU A 307 16.49 -1.62 -10.68
CA LEU A 307 17.24 -2.46 -9.76
C LEU A 307 18.60 -2.86 -10.35
N ALA A 308 18.65 -3.22 -11.64
CA ALA A 308 19.90 -3.53 -12.33
C ALA A 308 20.85 -2.33 -12.37
N ARG A 309 20.35 -1.10 -12.58
CA ARG A 309 21.17 0.13 -12.61
C ARG A 309 21.93 0.41 -11.31
N ILE A 310 21.38 -0.01 -10.16
CA ILE A 310 22.03 0.16 -8.86
C ILE A 310 22.80 -1.10 -8.40
N SER A 311 22.89 -2.12 -9.26
CA SER A 311 23.52 -3.40 -8.95
C SER A 311 24.84 -3.56 -9.69
N THR A 312 25.82 -4.13 -9.00
CA THR A 312 27.05 -4.65 -9.62
C THR A 312 26.97 -6.16 -9.63
N PRO A 313 27.11 -6.84 -10.80
CA PRO A 313 27.23 -8.29 -10.85
C PRO A 313 28.37 -8.77 -9.94
N ALA A 314 28.16 -9.89 -9.26
CA ALA A 314 29.17 -10.54 -8.44
C ALA A 314 30.30 -11.15 -9.30
#